data_AF-A0AAP6WPA3-F1
#
_entry.id   AF-A0AAP6WPA3-F1
#
_cell.length_a   1.000
_cell.length_b   1.000
_cell.length_c   1.000
_cell.angle_alpha   90.00
_cell.angle_beta   90.00
_cell.angle_gamma   90.00
#
_symmetry.space_group_name_H-M   'P 1'
#
loop_
_entity.id
_entity.type
_entity.pdbx_description
1 polymer ?
#
loop_
_entity_poly.entity_id
_entity_poly.type
_entity_poly.pdbx_seq_one_letter_code
_entity_poly.pdbx_strand_id
1 'polypeptide(L)'
;MKRKSIALVLSLGLLGSVTLGSIETVYAEGNKNTTNISEVKVDNKVELSDKKNKEIKNGWEIINDKWYYHESDGSLATGFKKINDEWYRFDNNGEMQVGWQYINDIWYHFRENGPADTGWRKINNDWYYFDNIGKMQTSWQDIDNSTYYFNDNGVMSIGWRTIESEWYYFNNSGEKESNKVIDDWYLDKNGVGNKIVTEGVYGKSGKGRDLEYYRIGHGKKVLFSVFGVHGYEDAWSGDSQELKIIAEKSVNRLRSEYNTKGIDLSEWSVYIIPSANPDGRIDGWTNNGPGRTTVTTKNDINRSFPTGFSPFYSARNYTGPTALGSPEAKALYSFINKTMEGATEKVLLDVHGWENKTIGNPSIARYFDNEFGFRNINKYPGGFVITYGNAIGAKSVLVEFPVPYSHQDILRRDFSGKFANGLVNILLNN
;
A
#
# COMPACT_ATOMS: atom_id res chain seq x y z
N MET A 1 -39.96 64.73 79.98
CA MET A 1 -38.92 63.96 79.28
C MET A 1 -39.45 63.53 77.92
N LYS A 2 -38.86 64.00 76.81
CA LYS A 2 -39.20 63.54 75.47
C LYS A 2 -38.25 62.40 75.10
N ARG A 3 -38.78 61.25 74.67
CA ARG A 3 -38.02 60.11 74.16
C ARG A 3 -37.85 60.27 72.65
N LYS A 4 -36.63 60.19 72.13
CA LYS A 4 -36.34 60.08 70.69
C LYS A 4 -35.52 58.80 70.49
N SER A 5 -36.10 57.85 69.77
CA SER A 5 -35.40 56.66 69.29
C SER A 5 -34.94 56.95 67.87
N ILE A 6 -33.63 56.87 67.60
CA ILE A 6 -33.07 56.94 66.25
C ILE A 6 -32.68 55.51 65.88
N ALA A 7 -33.41 54.91 64.93
CA ALA A 7 -33.04 53.64 64.32
C ALA A 7 -32.11 53.93 63.13
N LEU A 8 -30.86 53.48 63.20
CA LEU A 8 -29.94 53.49 62.08
C LEU A 8 -30.06 52.13 61.37
N VAL A 9 -30.72 52.09 60.22
CA VAL A 9 -30.81 50.89 59.38
C VAL A 9 -29.84 51.05 58.22
N LEU A 10 -28.74 50.30 58.24
CA LEU A 10 -27.87 50.11 57.08
C LEU A 10 -28.31 48.84 56.36
N SER A 11 -28.87 48.98 55.15
CA SER A 11 -29.15 47.82 54.29
C SER A 11 -27.89 47.43 53.53
N LEU A 12 -27.28 46.30 53.87
CA LEU A 12 -26.44 45.55 52.94
C LEU A 12 -27.20 44.30 52.48
N GLY A 13 -27.27 44.11 51.16
CA GLY A 13 -27.96 42.99 50.54
C GLY A 13 -27.36 41.63 50.90
N LEU A 14 -28.27 40.66 51.07
CA LEU A 14 -28.09 39.21 51.25
C LEU A 14 -26.87 38.77 52.08
N LEU A 15 -27.02 38.81 53.41
CA LEU A 15 -26.73 37.71 54.35
C LEU A 15 -26.95 38.21 55.80
N GLY A 16 -28.17 38.01 56.32
CA GLY A 16 -28.49 38.14 57.75
C GLY A 16 -28.88 39.54 58.24
N SER A 17 -29.91 39.62 59.07
CA SER A 17 -30.28 40.81 59.84
C SER A 17 -29.50 40.85 61.16
N VAL A 18 -28.86 41.98 61.47
CA VAL A 18 -28.28 42.24 62.80
C VAL A 18 -29.25 43.12 63.58
N THR A 19 -29.84 42.60 64.66
CA THR A 19 -30.49 43.43 65.69
C THR A 19 -29.44 43.90 66.68
N LEU A 20 -29.08 45.18 66.62
CA LEU A 20 -28.33 45.84 67.70
C LEU A 20 -29.30 46.16 68.85
N GLY A 21 -28.96 45.73 70.06
CA GLY A 21 -29.69 46.08 71.28
C GLY A 21 -29.78 47.59 71.48
N SER A 22 -30.87 48.04 72.10
CA SER A 22 -31.19 49.45 72.34
C SER A 22 -30.11 50.16 73.16
N ILE A 23 -29.55 51.23 72.60
CA ILE A 23 -28.71 52.18 73.33
C ILE A 23 -29.63 53.21 73.98
N GLU A 24 -29.74 53.18 75.31
CA GLU A 24 -30.34 54.28 76.08
C GLU A 24 -29.24 55.24 76.53
N THR A 25 -29.34 56.50 76.09
CA THR A 25 -28.56 57.61 76.64
C THR A 25 -29.51 58.66 77.20
N VAL A 26 -29.34 58.96 78.49
CA VAL A 26 -30.06 60.02 79.20
C VAL A 26 -29.08 61.14 79.46
N TYR A 27 -29.42 62.36 79.04
CA TYR A 27 -28.69 63.56 79.44
C TYR A 27 -29.68 64.61 79.95
N ALA A 28 -29.34 65.20 81.09
CA ALA A 28 -30.00 66.36 81.66
C ALA A 28 -29.15 67.61 81.37
N GLU A 29 -29.78 68.68 80.87
CA GLU A 29 -29.15 69.99 80.83
C GLU A 29 -29.06 70.56 82.26
N GLY A 30 -27.84 70.92 82.65
CA GLY A 30 -27.61 72.03 83.55
C GLY A 30 -27.64 71.72 85.06
N ASN A 31 -26.44 71.84 85.62
CA ASN A 31 -26.09 72.31 86.96
C ASN A 31 -25.85 71.30 88.11
N LYS A 32 -24.59 71.36 88.57
CA LYS A 32 -23.98 70.96 89.85
C LYS A 32 -23.51 69.50 90.07
N ASN A 33 -22.21 69.46 90.37
CA ASN A 33 -21.46 68.56 91.26
C ASN A 33 -21.16 67.12 90.81
N THR A 34 -19.87 66.93 90.49
CA THR A 34 -18.97 65.83 90.87
C THR A 34 -19.58 64.49 91.32
N THR A 35 -19.23 63.41 90.62
CA THR A 35 -18.38 62.31 91.16
C THR A 35 -18.04 61.28 90.07
N ASN A 36 -16.83 60.73 90.18
CA ASN A 36 -16.34 59.56 89.43
C ASN A 36 -17.32 58.38 89.49
N ILE A 37 -17.52 57.70 88.35
CA ILE A 37 -17.93 56.30 88.33
C ILE A 37 -17.00 55.54 87.40
N SER A 38 -16.45 54.50 87.99
CA SER A 38 -15.51 53.47 87.57
C SER A 38 -15.95 52.66 86.34
N GLU A 39 -14.94 52.05 85.71
CA GLU A 39 -15.00 50.96 84.71
C GLU A 39 -16.36 50.28 84.56
N VAL A 40 -16.91 50.33 83.34
CA VAL A 40 -17.87 49.34 82.86
C VAL A 40 -17.12 48.42 81.91
N LYS A 41 -16.73 47.26 82.41
CA LYS A 41 -16.34 46.12 81.58
C LYS A 41 -17.56 45.69 80.78
N VAL A 42 -17.48 45.79 79.47
CA VAL A 42 -18.37 45.08 78.57
C VAL A 42 -17.62 43.83 78.12
N ASP A 43 -17.92 42.71 78.78
CA ASP A 43 -17.53 41.38 78.32
C ASP A 43 -18.34 41.04 77.07
N ASN A 44 -17.92 41.57 75.92
CA ASN A 44 -18.38 41.09 74.63
C ASN A 44 -17.66 39.77 74.31
N LYS A 45 -18.14 38.70 74.94
CA LYS A 45 -17.95 37.35 74.43
C LYS A 45 -18.80 37.24 73.16
N VAL A 46 -18.25 37.72 72.04
CA VAL A 46 -18.78 37.33 70.73
C VAL A 46 -18.47 35.85 70.61
N GLU A 47 -19.45 35.00 70.93
CA GLU A 47 -19.51 33.67 70.34
C GLU A 47 -19.63 33.87 68.84
N LEU A 48 -18.46 33.90 68.19
CA LEU A 48 -18.34 33.45 66.82
C LEU A 48 -18.82 32.01 66.85
N SER A 49 -20.12 31.79 66.67
CA SER A 49 -20.65 30.48 66.33
C SER A 49 -19.76 29.98 65.21
N ASP A 50 -19.14 28.82 65.42
CA ASP A 50 -18.28 28.15 64.47
C ASP A 50 -18.95 28.10 63.08
N LYS A 51 -18.78 29.14 62.27
CA LYS A 51 -18.37 28.89 60.90
C LYS A 51 -17.03 28.23 61.10
N LYS A 52 -17.05 26.90 61.24
CA LYS A 52 -15.96 26.05 60.80
C LYS A 52 -15.37 26.80 59.63
N ASN A 53 -14.11 27.25 59.77
CA ASN A 53 -13.27 27.42 58.60
C ASN A 53 -13.51 26.12 57.84
N LYS A 54 -14.34 26.18 56.79
CA LYS A 54 -14.45 25.09 55.85
C LYS A 54 -13.07 25.17 55.24
N GLU A 55 -12.12 24.41 55.81
CA GLU A 55 -10.83 24.21 55.20
C GLU A 55 -11.16 23.88 53.76
N ILE A 56 -10.87 24.83 52.88
CA ILE A 56 -11.11 24.64 51.47
C ILE A 56 -10.11 23.56 51.10
N LYS A 57 -10.59 22.31 51.07
CA LYS A 57 -9.84 21.20 50.50
C LYS A 57 -9.56 21.64 49.07
N ASN A 58 -8.30 21.84 48.76
CA ASN A 58 -7.82 22.16 47.43
C ASN A 58 -6.99 20.98 46.94
N GLY A 59 -7.20 20.57 45.70
CA GLY A 59 -6.46 19.47 45.09
C GLY A 59 -7.16 18.12 45.21
N TRP A 60 -6.35 17.07 45.10
CA TRP A 60 -6.83 15.69 44.95
C TRP A 60 -7.43 15.13 46.23
N GLU A 61 -8.59 14.48 46.11
CA GLU A 61 -9.24 13.74 47.19
C GLU A 61 -9.68 12.36 46.70
N ILE A 62 -9.53 11.33 47.54
CA ILE A 62 -10.07 9.99 47.29
C ILE A 62 -11.28 9.75 48.20
N ILE A 63 -12.42 9.38 47.61
CA ILE A 63 -13.66 9.05 48.32
C ILE A 63 -14.18 7.73 47.74
N ASN A 64 -14.31 6.70 48.58
CA ASN A 64 -14.80 5.37 48.17
C ASN A 64 -14.05 4.84 46.92
N ASP A 65 -12.71 4.86 46.97
CA ASP A 65 -11.80 4.41 45.90
C ASP A 65 -11.90 5.18 44.57
N LYS A 66 -12.53 6.35 44.59
CA LYS A 66 -12.69 7.24 43.43
C LYS A 66 -11.97 8.56 43.66
N TRP A 67 -11.31 9.07 42.63
CA TRP A 67 -10.56 10.33 42.68
C TRP A 67 -11.42 11.52 42.27
N TYR A 68 -11.25 12.61 42.99
CA TYR A 68 -11.90 13.91 42.80
C TYR A 68 -10.84 15.01 42.86
N TYR A 69 -11.07 16.15 42.22
CA TYR A 69 -10.21 17.32 42.34
C TYR A 69 -11.03 18.53 42.77
N HIS A 70 -10.66 19.13 43.91
CA HIS A 70 -11.25 20.36 44.39
C HIS A 70 -10.51 21.57 43.81
N GLU A 71 -11.27 22.42 43.15
CA GLU A 71 -10.83 23.70 42.62
C GLU A 71 -10.58 24.72 43.74
N SER A 72 -9.94 25.84 43.42
CA SER A 72 -9.58 26.88 44.41
C SER A 72 -10.78 27.51 45.12
N ASP A 73 -11.98 27.43 44.55
CA ASP A 73 -13.23 27.89 45.13
C ASP A 73 -13.96 26.82 45.95
N GLY A 74 -13.37 25.62 46.07
CA GLY A 74 -13.93 24.45 46.75
C GLY A 74 -15.01 23.70 45.96
N SER A 75 -15.22 24.03 44.69
CA SER A 75 -16.04 23.23 43.78
C SER A 75 -15.27 22.01 43.24
N LEU A 76 -15.99 20.99 42.79
CA LEU A 76 -15.39 19.83 42.14
C LEU A 76 -15.13 20.12 40.65
N ALA A 77 -13.95 19.74 40.17
CA ALA A 77 -13.66 19.74 38.74
C ALA A 77 -14.65 18.81 37.99
N THR A 78 -15.18 19.28 36.87
CA THR A 78 -16.04 18.51 35.97
C THR A 78 -15.55 18.69 34.53
N GLY A 79 -15.79 17.70 33.66
CA GLY A 79 -15.33 17.77 32.27
C GLY A 79 -13.80 17.69 32.15
N PHE A 80 -13.23 18.26 31.08
CA PHE A 80 -11.79 18.28 30.87
C PHE A 80 -11.10 19.33 31.74
N LYS A 81 -10.05 18.92 32.45
CA LYS A 81 -9.26 19.81 33.31
C LYS A 81 -7.77 19.58 33.12
N LYS A 82 -7.00 20.65 32.94
CA LYS A 82 -5.53 20.59 32.94
C LYS A 82 -5.01 20.81 34.36
N ILE A 83 -4.26 19.84 34.90
CA ILE A 83 -3.69 19.85 36.25
C ILE A 83 -2.22 19.43 36.12
N ASN A 84 -1.29 20.26 36.60
CA ASN A 84 0.16 20.00 36.51
C ASN A 84 0.62 19.61 35.10
N ASP A 85 0.14 20.36 34.10
CA ASP A 85 0.39 20.15 32.67
C ASP A 85 -0.17 18.86 32.03
N GLU A 86 -0.89 18.03 32.79
CA GLU A 86 -1.60 16.86 32.27
C GLU A 86 -3.11 17.11 32.17
N TRP A 87 -3.76 16.53 31.16
CA TRP A 87 -5.21 16.61 30.98
C TRP A 87 -5.91 15.45 31.69
N TYR A 88 -6.92 15.77 32.47
CA TYR A 88 -7.79 14.82 33.16
C TYR A 88 -9.23 15.00 32.68
N ARG A 89 -10.05 13.98 32.86
CA ARG A 89 -11.49 14.04 32.65
C ARG A 89 -12.22 13.69 33.92
N PHE A 90 -13.21 14.49 34.28
CA PHE A 90 -14.14 14.24 35.37
C PHE A 90 -15.56 14.12 34.82
N ASP A 91 -16.39 13.27 35.42
CA ASP A 91 -17.82 13.22 35.11
C ASP A 91 -18.59 14.42 35.70
N ASN A 92 -19.92 14.43 35.56
CA ASN A 92 -20.75 15.51 36.10
C ASN A 92 -20.85 15.51 37.63
N ASN A 93 -20.43 14.43 38.30
CA ASN A 93 -20.37 14.31 39.75
C ASN A 93 -18.96 14.62 40.30
N GLY A 94 -18.00 14.91 39.42
CA GLY A 94 -16.61 15.19 39.76
C GLY A 94 -15.72 13.97 39.92
N GLU A 95 -16.20 12.77 39.54
CA GLU A 95 -15.41 11.55 39.57
C GLU A 95 -14.44 11.49 38.38
N MET A 96 -13.16 11.30 38.67
CA MET A 96 -12.10 11.16 37.66
C MET A 96 -12.33 9.92 36.80
N GLN A 97 -12.27 10.10 35.49
CA GLN A 97 -12.44 9.04 34.50
C GLN A 97 -11.09 8.41 34.14
N VAL A 98 -11.11 7.10 33.92
CA VAL A 98 -9.97 6.29 33.47
C VAL A 98 -10.39 5.42 32.28
N GLY A 99 -9.42 4.84 31.57
CA GLY A 99 -9.63 3.98 30.41
C GLY A 99 -10.20 4.71 29.20
N TRP A 100 -10.84 3.94 28.31
CA TRP A 100 -11.45 4.46 27.08
C TRP A 100 -12.70 5.29 27.34
N GLN A 101 -12.76 6.48 26.76
CA GLN A 101 -13.88 7.41 26.89
C GLN A 101 -14.25 7.98 25.51
N TYR A 102 -15.52 7.89 25.13
CA TYR A 102 -16.04 8.47 23.89
C TYR A 102 -16.77 9.77 24.18
N ILE A 103 -16.23 10.89 23.73
CA ILE A 103 -16.66 12.23 24.11
C ILE A 103 -16.73 13.10 22.85
N ASN A 104 -17.89 13.69 22.57
CA ASN A 104 -18.10 14.60 21.43
C ASN A 104 -17.55 13.99 20.13
N ASP A 105 -17.94 12.75 19.87
CA ASP A 105 -17.55 11.94 18.72
C ASP A 105 -16.06 11.58 18.61
N ILE A 106 -15.29 11.74 19.69
CA ILE A 106 -13.85 11.49 19.74
C ILE A 106 -13.51 10.50 20.86
N TRP A 107 -12.65 9.53 20.55
CA TRP A 107 -12.09 8.61 21.55
C TRP A 107 -10.88 9.22 22.26
N TYR A 108 -10.86 9.06 23.58
CA TYR A 108 -9.75 9.36 24.46
C TYR A 108 -9.42 8.10 25.28
N HIS A 109 -8.17 7.96 25.69
CA HIS A 109 -7.78 6.97 26.69
C HIS A 109 -7.12 7.69 27.87
N PHE A 110 -7.58 7.42 29.08
CA PHE A 110 -7.03 7.95 30.31
C PHE A 110 -6.30 6.83 31.05
N ARG A 111 -5.06 7.10 31.46
CA ARG A 111 -4.25 6.15 32.23
C ARG A 111 -4.93 5.82 33.56
N GLU A 112 -4.57 4.71 34.19
CA GLU A 112 -5.14 4.32 35.49
C GLU A 112 -4.96 5.38 36.59
N ASN A 113 -3.90 6.20 36.49
CA ASN A 113 -3.65 7.31 37.40
C ASN A 113 -4.38 8.61 37.00
N GLY A 114 -5.19 8.61 35.93
CA GLY A 114 -6.07 9.72 35.53
C GLY A 114 -5.70 10.50 34.27
N PRO A 115 -4.44 10.85 34.01
CA PRO A 115 -4.08 11.65 32.85
C PRO A 115 -4.43 11.00 31.51
N ALA A 116 -4.83 11.83 30.53
CA ALA A 116 -4.99 11.43 29.14
C ALA A 116 -3.65 10.91 28.57
N ASP A 117 -3.75 9.89 27.74
CA ASP A 117 -2.65 9.43 26.91
C ASP A 117 -2.42 10.39 25.73
N THR A 118 -1.15 10.58 25.40
CA THR A 118 -0.67 11.39 24.26
C THR A 118 0.45 10.63 23.57
N GLY A 119 0.62 10.86 22.26
CA GLY A 119 1.60 10.16 21.43
C GLY A 119 1.32 8.66 21.29
N TRP A 120 2.38 7.89 21.03
CA TRP A 120 2.32 6.44 20.86
C TRP A 120 1.99 5.71 22.16
N ARG A 121 0.97 4.85 22.12
CA ARG A 121 0.59 3.99 23.25
C ARG A 121 0.22 2.59 22.81
N LYS A 122 0.69 1.61 23.58
CA LYS A 122 0.32 0.22 23.44
C LYS A 122 -0.72 -0.14 24.50
N ILE A 123 -1.93 -0.47 24.07
CA ILE A 123 -3.07 -0.78 24.94
C ILE A 123 -3.61 -2.14 24.50
N ASN A 124 -3.67 -3.12 25.42
CA ASN A 124 -4.16 -4.48 25.14
C ASN A 124 -3.52 -5.14 23.91
N ASN A 125 -2.20 -4.98 23.76
CA ASN A 125 -1.36 -5.43 22.64
C ASN A 125 -1.45 -4.64 21.32
N ASP A 126 -2.41 -3.73 21.19
CA ASP A 126 -2.55 -2.90 19.99
C ASP A 126 -1.86 -1.55 20.16
N TRP A 127 -1.34 -1.01 19.06
CA TRP A 127 -0.75 0.33 19.02
C TRP A 127 -1.77 1.37 18.60
N TYR A 128 -1.80 2.49 19.32
CA TYR A 128 -2.63 3.66 19.08
C TYR A 128 -1.73 4.89 19.07
N TYR A 129 -2.21 5.96 18.43
CA TYR A 129 -1.59 7.27 18.53
C TYR A 129 -2.62 8.30 18.95
N PHE A 130 -2.25 9.11 19.94
CA PHE A 130 -3.07 10.20 20.46
C PHE A 130 -2.38 11.53 20.15
N ASP A 131 -3.14 12.55 19.73
CA ASP A 131 -2.58 13.88 19.52
C ASP A 131 -2.12 14.54 20.84
N ASN A 132 -1.61 15.77 20.76
CA ASN A 132 -1.12 16.51 21.92
C ASN A 132 -2.20 16.91 22.95
N ILE A 133 -3.48 16.73 22.63
CA ILE A 133 -4.61 16.96 23.53
C ILE A 133 -5.38 15.67 23.84
N GLY A 134 -4.81 14.52 23.49
CA GLY A 134 -5.28 13.18 23.85
C GLY A 134 -6.36 12.60 22.95
N LYS A 135 -6.62 13.19 21.77
CA LYS A 135 -7.57 12.62 20.80
C LYS A 135 -6.92 11.45 20.08
N MET A 136 -7.58 10.30 20.09
CA MET A 136 -7.17 9.14 19.33
C MET A 136 -7.21 9.44 17.83
N GLN A 137 -6.11 9.16 17.14
CA GLN A 137 -6.01 9.32 15.70
C GLN A 137 -6.55 8.08 14.96
N THR A 138 -7.13 8.33 13.79
CA THR A 138 -7.61 7.32 12.83
C THR A 138 -7.14 7.73 11.43
N SER A 139 -7.32 6.86 10.44
CA SER A 139 -6.93 7.06 9.05
C SER A 139 -5.43 7.33 8.86
N TRP A 140 -5.05 7.97 7.75
CA TRP A 140 -3.67 8.35 7.42
C TRP A 140 -3.11 9.39 8.38
N GLN A 141 -1.91 9.15 8.89
CA GLN A 141 -1.20 10.05 9.80
C GLN A 141 0.29 10.11 9.45
N ASP A 142 0.86 11.31 9.38
CA ASP A 142 2.30 11.52 9.23
C ASP A 142 2.92 11.83 10.59
N ILE A 143 3.76 10.93 11.08
CA ILE A 143 4.36 10.98 12.42
C ILE A 143 5.86 10.73 12.26
N ASP A 144 6.70 11.66 12.74
CA ASP A 144 8.17 11.53 12.74
C ASP A 144 8.79 11.17 11.37
N ASN A 145 8.24 11.75 10.29
CA ASN A 145 8.61 11.51 8.87
C ASN A 145 8.20 10.14 8.29
N SER A 146 7.42 9.35 9.03
CA SER A 146 6.81 8.11 8.56
C SER A 146 5.31 8.28 8.41
N THR A 147 4.72 7.65 7.38
CA THR A 147 3.27 7.62 7.19
C THR A 147 2.70 6.34 7.79
N TYR A 148 1.64 6.46 8.58
CA TYR A 148 0.93 5.38 9.24
C TYR A 148 -0.53 5.37 8.81
N TYR A 149 -1.20 4.23 9.00
CA TYR A 149 -2.65 4.14 8.87
C TYR A 149 -3.25 3.53 10.12
N PHE A 150 -4.16 4.25 10.77
CA PHE A 150 -4.92 3.77 11.90
C PHE A 150 -6.33 3.40 11.44
N ASN A 151 -6.81 2.23 11.83
CA ASN A 151 -8.17 1.80 11.50
C ASN A 151 -9.21 2.68 12.21
N ASP A 152 -10.49 2.55 11.88
CA ASP A 152 -11.56 3.35 12.51
C ASP A 152 -11.64 3.18 14.03
N ASN A 153 -11.19 2.03 14.55
CA ASN A 153 -11.06 1.77 15.99
C ASN A 153 -9.75 2.30 16.60
N GLY A 154 -8.93 3.01 15.83
CA GLY A 154 -7.66 3.60 16.27
C GLY A 154 -6.46 2.65 16.29
N VAL A 155 -6.63 1.38 15.92
CA VAL A 155 -5.53 0.41 15.90
C VAL A 155 -4.62 0.66 14.69
N MET A 156 -3.32 0.78 14.93
CA MET A 156 -2.29 0.92 13.92
C MET A 156 -2.26 -0.29 12.97
N SER A 157 -2.21 -0.03 11.68
CA SER A 157 -2.09 -1.07 10.66
C SER A 157 -0.67 -1.61 10.55
N ILE A 158 -0.58 -2.92 10.35
CA ILE A 158 0.62 -3.67 9.97
C ILE A 158 0.27 -4.60 8.81
N GLY A 159 1.27 -4.97 8.01
CA GLY A 159 1.14 -5.86 6.86
C GLY A 159 0.36 -5.23 5.69
N TRP A 160 -0.13 -6.09 4.80
CA TRP A 160 -0.93 -5.70 3.64
C TRP A 160 -2.31 -5.18 4.04
N ARG A 161 -2.70 -4.02 3.50
CA ARG A 161 -4.02 -3.41 3.68
C ARG A 161 -4.55 -2.87 2.37
N THR A 162 -5.86 -3.00 2.17
CA THR A 162 -6.57 -2.29 1.09
C THR A 162 -7.18 -1.02 1.65
N ILE A 163 -6.81 0.12 1.10
CA ILE A 163 -7.30 1.44 1.50
C ILE A 163 -7.75 2.14 0.21
N GLU A 164 -9.01 2.57 0.14
CA GLU A 164 -9.59 3.23 -1.04
C GLU A 164 -9.38 2.45 -2.37
N SER A 165 -9.45 1.11 -2.31
CA SER A 165 -9.22 0.18 -3.44
C SER A 165 -7.76 0.01 -3.89
N GLU A 166 -6.81 0.63 -3.20
CA GLU A 166 -5.38 0.46 -3.43
C GLU A 166 -4.75 -0.41 -2.33
N TRP A 167 -3.71 -1.15 -2.69
CA TRP A 167 -2.95 -1.97 -1.73
C TRP A 167 -1.78 -1.19 -1.17
N TYR A 168 -1.60 -1.25 0.14
CA TYR A 168 -0.47 -0.68 0.87
C TYR A 168 0.14 -1.74 1.78
N TYR A 169 1.41 -1.60 2.10
CA TYR A 169 2.08 -2.46 3.06
C TYR A 169 2.70 -1.62 4.18
N PHE A 170 2.40 -1.99 5.42
CA PHE A 170 2.96 -1.38 6.62
C PHE A 170 3.91 -2.37 7.29
N ASN A 171 5.11 -1.93 7.67
CA ASN A 171 6.07 -2.80 8.33
C ASN A 171 5.65 -3.13 9.77
N ASN A 172 6.47 -3.91 10.51
CA ASN A 172 6.14 -4.30 11.88
C ASN A 172 6.09 -3.12 12.87
N SER A 173 6.70 -1.99 12.51
CA SER A 173 6.60 -0.73 13.25
C SER A 173 5.40 0.11 12.82
N GLY A 174 4.63 -0.34 11.82
CA GLY A 174 3.46 0.34 11.26
C GLY A 174 3.75 1.37 10.18
N GLU A 175 5.01 1.53 9.76
CA GLU A 175 5.38 2.53 8.77
C GLU A 175 5.03 2.04 7.36
N LYS A 176 4.43 2.90 6.54
CA LYS A 176 4.11 2.61 5.13
C LYS A 176 5.41 2.46 4.34
N GLU A 177 5.60 1.29 3.73
CA GLU A 177 6.72 1.04 2.82
C GLU A 177 6.44 1.61 1.41
N SER A 178 7.51 1.99 0.70
CA SER A 178 7.44 2.47 -0.69
C SER A 178 8.73 2.11 -1.45
N ASN A 179 8.69 2.14 -2.78
CA ASN A 179 9.82 1.80 -3.68
C ASN A 179 10.48 0.45 -3.36
N LYS A 180 9.69 -0.58 -3.06
CA LYS A 180 10.19 -1.86 -2.56
C LYS A 180 9.30 -3.03 -2.98
N VAL A 181 9.90 -4.19 -3.14
CA VAL A 181 9.21 -5.45 -3.43
C VAL A 181 8.93 -6.15 -2.11
N ILE A 182 7.66 -6.51 -1.92
CA ILE A 182 7.17 -7.33 -0.83
C ILE A 182 6.38 -8.46 -1.48
N ASP A 183 6.79 -9.70 -1.24
CA ASP A 183 6.22 -10.89 -1.87
C ASP A 183 6.18 -10.77 -3.42
N ASP A 184 5.00 -10.89 -4.03
CA ASP A 184 4.77 -10.77 -5.47
C ASP A 184 4.36 -9.35 -5.93
N TRP A 185 4.57 -8.34 -5.09
CA TRP A 185 4.13 -6.96 -5.33
C TRP A 185 5.28 -5.97 -5.22
N TYR A 186 5.28 -4.98 -6.10
CA TYR A 186 6.12 -3.80 -6.02
C TYR A 186 5.30 -2.61 -5.51
N LEU A 187 5.76 -2.00 -4.43
CA LEU A 187 5.24 -0.74 -3.93
C LEU A 187 5.92 0.41 -4.69
N ASP A 188 5.13 1.27 -5.32
CA ASP A 188 5.64 2.44 -6.04
C ASP A 188 6.13 3.55 -5.10
N LYS A 189 6.49 4.71 -5.66
CA LYS A 189 6.95 5.88 -4.88
C LYS A 189 5.92 6.43 -3.89
N ASN A 190 4.64 6.15 -4.10
CA ASN A 190 3.55 6.55 -3.21
C ASN A 190 3.19 5.43 -2.21
N GLY A 191 3.79 4.24 -2.35
CA GLY A 191 3.51 3.06 -1.55
C GLY A 191 2.36 2.20 -2.09
N VAL A 192 1.87 2.50 -3.30
CA VAL A 192 0.78 1.72 -3.93
C VAL A 192 1.34 0.42 -4.48
N GLY A 193 0.75 -0.69 -4.05
CA GLY A 193 1.10 -2.03 -4.46
C GLY A 193 0.64 -2.35 -5.88
N ASN A 194 1.59 -2.78 -6.69
CA ASN A 194 1.39 -3.26 -8.05
C ASN A 194 1.93 -4.70 -8.16
N LYS A 195 1.13 -5.65 -8.66
CA LYS A 195 1.62 -7.02 -8.89
C LYS A 195 2.78 -6.99 -9.88
N ILE A 196 3.89 -7.66 -9.52
CA ILE A 196 5.09 -7.74 -10.36
C ILE A 196 4.79 -8.53 -11.63
N VAL A 197 4.09 -9.65 -11.48
CA VAL A 197 3.66 -10.51 -12.59
C VAL A 197 2.14 -10.47 -12.68
N THR A 198 1.64 -10.18 -13.87
CA THR A 198 0.22 -10.29 -14.21
C THR A 198 0.06 -11.33 -15.31
N GLU A 199 -1.02 -12.10 -15.24
CA GLU A 199 -1.36 -13.13 -16.22
C GLU A 199 -2.58 -12.67 -17.02
N GLY A 200 -2.66 -13.08 -18.28
CA GLY A 200 -3.82 -12.77 -19.11
C GLY A 200 -3.94 -13.65 -20.33
N VAL A 201 -5.05 -13.48 -21.04
CA VAL A 201 -5.39 -14.20 -22.26
C VAL A 201 -5.51 -13.19 -23.39
N TYR A 202 -4.83 -13.44 -24.51
CA TYR A 202 -4.85 -12.56 -25.68
C TYR A 202 -5.67 -13.09 -26.85
N GLY A 203 -6.19 -14.33 -26.75
CA GLY A 203 -7.06 -14.92 -27.75
C GLY A 203 -7.37 -16.38 -27.47
N LYS A 204 -7.98 -17.04 -28.46
CA LYS A 204 -8.29 -18.47 -28.42
C LYS A 204 -7.63 -19.18 -29.59
N SER A 205 -7.11 -20.39 -29.35
CA SER A 205 -6.56 -21.27 -30.38
C SER A 205 -7.65 -21.84 -31.28
N GLY A 206 -7.25 -22.54 -32.35
CA GLY A 206 -8.17 -23.25 -33.24
C GLY A 206 -9.02 -24.32 -32.56
N LYS A 207 -8.59 -24.86 -31.41
CA LYS A 207 -9.37 -25.76 -30.54
C LYS A 207 -10.03 -25.06 -29.35
N GLY A 208 -9.97 -23.73 -29.27
CA GLY A 208 -10.61 -22.96 -28.22
C GLY A 208 -9.85 -22.89 -26.89
N ARG A 209 -8.56 -23.27 -26.86
CA ARG A 209 -7.71 -23.08 -25.68
C ARG A 209 -7.34 -21.62 -25.53
N ASP A 210 -7.12 -21.19 -24.29
CA ASP A 210 -6.57 -19.87 -24.01
C ASP A 210 -5.17 -19.71 -24.61
N LEU A 211 -4.97 -18.58 -25.27
CA LEU A 211 -3.66 -18.10 -25.65
C LEU A 211 -3.20 -17.13 -24.57
N GLU A 212 -2.27 -17.60 -23.74
CA GLU A 212 -1.91 -16.96 -22.48
C GLU A 212 -0.66 -16.08 -22.63
N TYR A 213 -0.50 -15.11 -21.73
CA TYR A 213 0.72 -14.33 -21.57
C TYR A 213 0.97 -14.00 -20.10
N TYR A 214 2.25 -13.79 -19.79
CA TYR A 214 2.71 -13.11 -18.58
C TYR A 214 3.11 -11.69 -18.95
N ARG A 215 2.79 -10.72 -18.09
CA ARG A 215 3.30 -9.36 -18.17
C ARG A 215 4.02 -9.01 -16.87
N ILE A 216 5.24 -8.51 -17.01
CA ILE A 216 6.06 -7.99 -15.92
C ILE A 216 6.30 -6.49 -16.17
N GLY A 217 6.13 -5.67 -15.14
CA GLY A 217 6.30 -4.21 -15.26
C GLY A 217 5.12 -3.50 -15.93
N HIS A 218 5.18 -2.17 -15.95
CA HIS A 218 4.06 -1.33 -16.37
C HIS A 218 4.45 -0.08 -17.18
N GLY A 219 5.70 0.00 -17.62
CA GLY A 219 6.19 1.17 -18.35
C GLY A 219 5.91 1.19 -19.85
N LYS A 220 6.39 2.25 -20.50
CA LYS A 220 6.15 2.57 -21.93
C LYS A 220 7.16 1.93 -22.89
N LYS A 221 8.31 1.46 -22.42
CA LYS A 221 9.19 0.59 -23.22
C LYS A 221 8.59 -0.81 -23.21
N VAL A 222 8.55 -1.48 -24.36
CA VAL A 222 7.90 -2.78 -24.49
C VAL A 222 8.89 -3.81 -25.02
N LEU A 223 9.08 -4.89 -24.26
CA LEU A 223 9.74 -6.11 -24.73
C LEU A 223 8.70 -7.21 -24.86
N PHE A 224 8.66 -7.84 -26.01
CA PHE A 224 7.72 -8.91 -26.30
C PHE A 224 8.50 -10.17 -26.65
N SER A 225 8.29 -11.28 -25.94
CA SER A 225 8.98 -12.55 -26.18
C SER A 225 7.97 -13.64 -26.45
N VAL A 226 7.99 -14.18 -27.68
CA VAL A 226 7.03 -15.17 -28.18
C VAL A 226 7.70 -16.52 -28.24
N PHE A 227 7.24 -17.49 -27.46
CA PHE A 227 7.75 -18.86 -27.51
C PHE A 227 6.79 -19.79 -28.24
N GLY A 228 7.34 -20.79 -28.92
CA GLY A 228 6.59 -21.94 -29.41
C GLY A 228 5.48 -21.55 -30.39
N VAL A 229 5.80 -20.70 -31.38
CA VAL A 229 4.95 -20.51 -32.57
C VAL A 229 4.88 -21.80 -33.40
N HIS A 230 5.87 -22.69 -33.24
CA HIS A 230 5.78 -24.09 -33.61
C HIS A 230 5.56 -24.94 -32.36
N GLY A 231 4.62 -25.89 -32.42
CA GLY A 231 4.46 -26.84 -31.32
C GLY A 231 5.57 -27.90 -31.30
N TYR A 232 6.13 -28.19 -32.48
CA TYR A 232 7.22 -29.12 -32.73
C TYR A 232 8.35 -28.36 -33.44
N GLU A 233 9.49 -28.20 -32.76
CA GLU A 233 10.71 -27.47 -33.16
C GLU A 233 11.81 -28.44 -33.70
N ASP A 234 11.42 -29.68 -34.04
CA ASP A 234 12.21 -30.71 -34.73
C ASP A 234 13.20 -31.56 -33.90
N ALA A 235 13.34 -31.37 -32.58
CA ALA A 235 14.13 -32.29 -31.76
C ALA A 235 13.35 -33.56 -31.37
N TRP A 236 12.11 -33.40 -30.92
CA TRP A 236 11.16 -34.51 -30.71
C TRP A 236 9.72 -34.00 -30.72
N SER A 237 8.75 -34.92 -30.68
CA SER A 237 7.33 -34.57 -30.66
C SER A 237 6.97 -33.69 -29.46
N GLY A 238 6.45 -32.49 -29.72
CA GLY A 238 6.00 -31.57 -28.67
C GLY A 238 7.13 -30.93 -27.85
N ASP A 239 8.35 -30.92 -28.37
CA ASP A 239 9.54 -30.31 -27.74
C ASP A 239 9.43 -28.81 -27.43
N SER A 240 8.48 -28.09 -28.02
CA SER A 240 8.13 -26.72 -27.58
C SER A 240 7.63 -26.66 -26.13
N GLN A 241 7.34 -27.80 -25.49
CA GLN A 241 7.15 -27.88 -24.04
C GLN A 241 8.38 -27.39 -23.25
N GLU A 242 9.58 -27.60 -23.78
CA GLU A 242 10.82 -27.09 -23.18
C GLU A 242 10.91 -25.57 -23.30
N LEU A 243 10.50 -25.02 -24.45
CA LEU A 243 10.39 -23.57 -24.67
C LEU A 243 9.40 -22.93 -23.70
N LYS A 244 8.25 -23.58 -23.45
CA LYS A 244 7.29 -23.15 -22.43
C LYS A 244 7.93 -23.11 -21.02
N ILE A 245 8.68 -24.14 -20.64
CA ILE A 245 9.37 -24.19 -19.33
C ILE A 245 10.42 -23.06 -19.22
N ILE A 246 11.16 -22.79 -20.29
CA ILE A 246 12.14 -21.70 -20.34
C ILE A 246 11.44 -20.34 -20.19
N ALA A 247 10.31 -20.13 -20.84
CA ALA A 247 9.51 -18.92 -20.72
C ALA A 247 9.06 -18.67 -19.27
N GLU A 248 8.47 -19.68 -18.61
CA GLU A 248 8.00 -19.59 -17.23
C GLU A 248 9.15 -19.37 -16.22
N LYS A 249 10.30 -20.02 -16.45
CA LYS A 249 11.51 -19.78 -15.65
C LYS A 249 12.05 -18.37 -15.85
N SER A 250 11.93 -17.80 -17.04
CA SER A 250 12.34 -16.42 -17.33
C SER A 250 11.47 -15.40 -16.60
N VAL A 251 10.15 -15.64 -16.51
CA VAL A 251 9.22 -14.83 -15.69
C VAL A 251 9.68 -14.82 -14.23
N ASN A 252 9.97 -16.01 -13.67
CA ASN A 252 10.45 -16.13 -12.29
C ASN A 252 11.78 -15.41 -12.06
N ARG A 253 12.70 -15.48 -13.03
CA ARG A 253 13.99 -14.80 -12.94
C ARG A 253 13.81 -13.28 -12.95
N LEU A 254 13.04 -12.74 -13.89
CA LEU A 254 12.74 -11.30 -13.96
C LEU A 254 12.07 -10.80 -12.68
N ARG A 255 11.13 -11.57 -12.12
CA ARG A 255 10.51 -11.29 -10.82
C ARG A 255 11.56 -11.14 -9.72
N SER A 256 12.50 -12.08 -9.62
CA SER A 256 13.53 -12.05 -8.56
C SER A 256 14.56 -10.92 -8.71
N GLU A 257 14.77 -10.45 -9.94
CA GLU A 257 15.77 -9.44 -10.23
C GLU A 257 15.24 -8.00 -10.16
N TYR A 258 13.92 -7.83 -10.03
CA TYR A 258 13.21 -6.55 -10.02
C TYR A 258 13.91 -5.49 -9.15
N ASN A 259 14.31 -5.83 -7.92
CA ASN A 259 14.98 -4.88 -7.01
C ASN A 259 16.48 -5.14 -6.78
N THR A 260 17.00 -6.30 -7.17
CA THR A 260 18.36 -6.70 -6.77
C THR A 260 19.43 -6.22 -7.73
N LYS A 261 19.10 -6.03 -9.00
CA LYS A 261 20.05 -5.55 -10.04
C LYS A 261 19.76 -4.14 -10.55
N GLY A 262 18.82 -3.43 -9.94
CA GLY A 262 18.43 -2.08 -10.39
C GLY A 262 17.70 -2.08 -11.74
N ILE A 263 16.99 -3.16 -12.08
CA ILE A 263 16.14 -3.20 -13.27
C ILE A 263 14.91 -2.34 -12.99
N ASP A 264 14.85 -1.16 -13.59
CA ASP A 264 13.67 -0.31 -13.50
C ASP A 264 12.58 -0.79 -14.48
N LEU A 265 11.71 -1.69 -14.02
CA LEU A 265 10.52 -2.08 -14.76
C LEU A 265 9.37 -1.06 -14.66
N SER A 266 9.56 0.09 -14.01
CA SER A 266 8.62 1.21 -14.16
C SER A 266 8.70 1.81 -15.57
N GLU A 267 9.84 1.65 -16.26
CA GLU A 267 10.00 2.04 -17.67
C GLU A 267 9.60 0.95 -18.65
N TRP A 268 9.69 -0.33 -18.26
CA TRP A 268 9.44 -1.47 -19.12
C TRP A 268 8.10 -2.18 -18.83
N SER A 269 7.43 -2.63 -19.88
CA SER A 269 6.44 -3.69 -19.84
C SER A 269 6.97 -4.88 -20.66
N VAL A 270 7.25 -5.99 -19.99
CA VAL A 270 7.77 -7.23 -20.59
C VAL A 270 6.64 -8.23 -20.72
N TYR A 271 6.31 -8.61 -21.96
CA TYR A 271 5.30 -9.61 -22.28
C TYR A 271 5.98 -10.91 -22.70
N ILE A 272 5.66 -12.01 -22.01
CA ILE A 272 6.15 -13.34 -22.32
C ILE A 272 4.97 -14.22 -22.69
N ILE A 273 4.91 -14.66 -23.94
CA ILE A 273 3.96 -15.67 -24.41
C ILE A 273 4.65 -17.03 -24.30
N PRO A 274 4.21 -17.90 -23.38
CA PRO A 274 4.88 -19.19 -23.14
C PRO A 274 4.63 -20.21 -24.25
N SER A 275 3.53 -20.11 -25.00
CA SER A 275 3.23 -20.99 -26.13
C SER A 275 2.22 -20.32 -27.07
N ALA A 276 2.66 -19.91 -28.25
CA ALA A 276 1.80 -19.30 -29.26
C ALA A 276 0.99 -20.32 -30.07
N ASN A 277 1.44 -21.59 -30.11
CA ASN A 277 0.73 -22.71 -30.73
C ASN A 277 0.50 -23.85 -29.71
N PRO A 278 -0.34 -23.65 -28.68
CA PRO A 278 -0.58 -24.67 -27.66
C PRO A 278 -1.26 -25.91 -28.23
N ASP A 279 -2.09 -25.77 -29.27
CA ASP A 279 -2.72 -26.90 -29.94
C ASP A 279 -1.69 -27.77 -30.66
N GLY A 280 -0.74 -27.17 -31.38
CA GLY A 280 0.36 -27.91 -32.02
C GLY A 280 1.23 -28.64 -31.00
N ARG A 281 1.50 -28.02 -29.85
CA ARG A 281 2.28 -28.66 -28.78
C ARG A 281 1.54 -29.86 -28.15
N ILE A 282 0.25 -29.71 -27.84
CA ILE A 282 -0.52 -30.71 -27.08
C ILE A 282 -1.11 -31.80 -27.98
N ASP A 283 -1.69 -31.42 -29.11
CA ASP A 283 -2.44 -32.33 -29.99
C ASP A 283 -1.81 -32.51 -31.36
N GLY A 284 -0.68 -31.86 -31.64
CA GLY A 284 0.08 -32.11 -32.85
C GLY A 284 0.47 -33.57 -32.96
N TRP A 285 0.67 -34.03 -34.19
CA TRP A 285 1.03 -35.41 -34.48
C TRP A 285 2.18 -35.53 -35.50
N THR A 286 2.67 -34.42 -36.05
CA THR A 286 3.79 -34.43 -37.01
C THR A 286 4.56 -33.11 -37.02
N ASN A 287 5.88 -33.19 -37.24
CA ASN A 287 6.73 -32.02 -37.50
C ASN A 287 6.67 -31.54 -38.97
N ASN A 288 6.02 -32.30 -39.86
CA ASN A 288 5.81 -31.94 -41.27
C ASN A 288 4.35 -31.50 -41.52
N GLY A 289 3.79 -30.72 -40.60
CA GLY A 289 2.37 -30.35 -40.59
C GLY A 289 1.86 -30.11 -39.17
N PRO A 290 0.62 -30.52 -38.85
CA PRO A 290 -0.01 -30.27 -37.55
C PRO A 290 0.81 -30.80 -36.37
N GLY A 291 1.36 -29.88 -35.59
CA GLY A 291 2.44 -30.11 -34.64
C GLY A 291 3.47 -29.00 -34.78
N ARG A 292 4.13 -28.93 -35.94
CA ARG A 292 4.86 -27.71 -36.34
C ARG A 292 3.89 -26.58 -36.65
N THR A 293 2.92 -26.83 -37.51
CA THR A 293 1.85 -25.90 -37.84
C THR A 293 0.68 -26.00 -36.85
N THR A 294 -0.23 -25.04 -36.88
CA THR A 294 -1.46 -25.08 -36.06
C THR A 294 -2.30 -26.31 -36.37
N VAL A 295 -3.05 -26.82 -35.39
CA VAL A 295 -3.78 -28.09 -35.59
C VAL A 295 -5.01 -27.93 -36.47
N THR A 296 -5.85 -26.93 -36.18
CA THR A 296 -7.15 -26.77 -36.85
C THR A 296 -7.00 -26.30 -38.29
N THR A 297 -6.14 -25.30 -38.53
CA THR A 297 -5.99 -24.67 -39.85
C THR A 297 -4.78 -25.15 -40.64
N LYS A 298 -3.85 -25.87 -39.98
CA LYS A 298 -2.58 -26.36 -40.55
C LYS A 298 -1.62 -25.25 -40.96
N ASN A 299 -1.89 -24.01 -40.57
CA ASN A 299 -1.07 -22.84 -40.87
C ASN A 299 0.22 -22.78 -40.03
N ASP A 300 1.36 -22.55 -40.67
CA ASP A 300 2.61 -22.13 -40.05
C ASP A 300 2.50 -20.67 -39.60
N ILE A 301 2.47 -20.45 -38.28
CA ILE A 301 2.36 -19.12 -37.70
C ILE A 301 3.53 -18.24 -38.16
N ASN A 302 4.76 -18.77 -38.14
CA ASN A 302 5.98 -18.00 -38.44
C ASN A 302 6.25 -17.84 -39.95
N ARG A 303 5.25 -18.05 -40.79
CA ARG A 303 5.23 -17.65 -42.21
C ARG A 303 3.96 -16.92 -42.60
N SER A 304 3.07 -16.69 -41.64
CA SER A 304 1.73 -16.17 -41.87
C SER A 304 1.63 -14.66 -41.67
N PHE A 305 2.66 -13.98 -41.17
CA PHE A 305 2.56 -12.54 -40.89
C PHE A 305 2.55 -11.71 -42.18
N PRO A 306 1.87 -10.54 -42.22
CA PRO A 306 1.64 -9.81 -43.47
C PRO A 306 2.91 -9.30 -44.17
N THR A 307 3.94 -8.91 -43.42
CA THR A 307 5.17 -8.33 -44.00
C THR A 307 5.98 -9.39 -44.74
N GLY A 308 6.10 -9.23 -46.05
CA GLY A 308 6.80 -10.20 -46.90
C GLY A 308 6.08 -11.55 -47.00
N PHE A 309 4.76 -11.58 -46.73
CA PHE A 309 3.95 -12.78 -46.85
C PHE A 309 4.05 -13.40 -48.25
N SER A 310 4.09 -14.72 -48.31
CA SER A 310 3.91 -15.48 -49.54
C SER A 310 3.17 -16.79 -49.23
N PRO A 311 2.26 -17.24 -50.12
CA PRO A 311 1.55 -18.48 -49.91
C PRO A 311 2.49 -19.69 -50.07
N PHE A 312 2.38 -20.62 -49.15
CA PHE A 312 3.07 -21.91 -49.16
C PHE A 312 2.04 -23.02 -49.02
N TYR A 313 2.22 -24.10 -49.79
CA TYR A 313 1.27 -25.21 -49.85
C TYR A 313 1.87 -26.56 -49.45
N SER A 314 3.14 -26.59 -49.04
CA SER A 314 3.72 -27.80 -48.45
C SER A 314 3.20 -27.99 -47.02
N ALA A 315 2.99 -29.24 -46.59
CA ALA A 315 2.45 -29.53 -45.27
C ALA A 315 3.26 -28.88 -44.13
N ARG A 316 4.60 -28.91 -44.21
CA ARG A 316 5.50 -28.29 -43.23
C ARG A 316 5.31 -26.79 -43.04
N ASN A 317 5.11 -26.08 -44.14
CA ASN A 317 5.20 -24.62 -44.20
C ASN A 317 3.86 -24.02 -44.64
N TYR A 318 2.75 -24.75 -44.57
CA TYR A 318 1.49 -24.34 -45.17
C TYR A 318 1.02 -23.00 -44.59
N THR A 319 0.66 -22.04 -45.44
CA THR A 319 0.16 -20.73 -44.99
C THR A 319 -1.21 -20.38 -45.56
N GLY A 320 -1.76 -21.20 -46.45
CA GLY A 320 -2.99 -20.87 -47.18
C GLY A 320 -2.82 -19.66 -48.11
N PRO A 321 -3.93 -19.15 -48.67
CA PRO A 321 -3.88 -18.11 -49.70
C PRO A 321 -3.65 -16.68 -49.15
N THR A 322 -3.87 -16.45 -47.86
CA THR A 322 -3.81 -15.12 -47.24
C THR A 322 -3.02 -15.15 -45.93
N ALA A 323 -2.40 -14.01 -45.59
CA ALA A 323 -1.74 -13.82 -44.31
C ALA A 323 -2.70 -14.07 -43.13
N LEU A 324 -2.12 -14.44 -41.98
CA LEU A 324 -2.81 -14.67 -40.70
C LEU A 324 -3.93 -15.71 -40.82
N GLY A 325 -3.66 -16.83 -41.50
CA GLY A 325 -4.67 -17.86 -41.79
C GLY A 325 -5.22 -18.61 -40.57
N SER A 326 -4.60 -18.50 -39.40
CA SER A 326 -5.05 -19.17 -38.17
C SER A 326 -5.55 -18.20 -37.09
N PRO A 327 -6.45 -18.65 -36.19
CA PRO A 327 -6.83 -17.89 -35.00
C PRO A 327 -5.62 -17.46 -34.15
N GLU A 328 -4.63 -18.35 -33.98
CA GLU A 328 -3.41 -18.09 -33.22
C GLU A 328 -2.61 -16.95 -33.83
N ALA A 329 -2.38 -16.97 -35.14
CA ALA A 329 -1.64 -15.93 -35.84
C ALA A 329 -2.38 -14.58 -35.77
N LYS A 330 -3.71 -14.57 -35.94
CA LYS A 330 -4.53 -13.35 -35.83
C LYS A 330 -4.51 -12.76 -34.42
N ALA A 331 -4.64 -13.60 -33.41
CA ALA A 331 -4.60 -13.18 -32.01
C ALA A 331 -3.22 -12.60 -31.67
N LEU A 332 -2.15 -13.30 -32.05
CA LEU A 332 -0.78 -12.85 -31.80
C LEU A 332 -0.49 -11.51 -32.52
N TYR A 333 -0.85 -11.39 -33.79
CA TYR A 333 -0.74 -10.15 -34.56
C TYR A 333 -1.46 -8.98 -33.89
N SER A 334 -2.73 -9.20 -33.51
CA SER A 334 -3.56 -8.17 -32.87
C SER A 334 -2.99 -7.75 -31.53
N PHE A 335 -2.49 -8.72 -30.75
CA PHE A 335 -1.94 -8.46 -29.44
C PHE A 335 -0.60 -7.71 -29.50
N ILE A 336 0.30 -8.09 -30.42
CA ILE A 336 1.55 -7.35 -30.68
C ILE A 336 1.23 -5.90 -31.05
N ASN A 337 0.29 -5.66 -31.98
CA ASN A 337 -0.06 -4.30 -32.40
C ASN A 337 -0.62 -3.47 -31.26
N LYS A 338 -1.61 -4.00 -30.53
CA LYS A 338 -2.22 -3.31 -29.40
C LYS A 338 -1.19 -2.97 -28.32
N THR A 339 -0.23 -3.86 -28.08
CA THR A 339 0.74 -3.73 -26.99
C THR A 339 1.89 -2.80 -27.34
N MET A 340 2.33 -2.82 -28.60
CA MET A 340 3.43 -1.98 -29.08
C MET A 340 2.98 -0.60 -29.57
N GLU A 341 1.67 -0.35 -29.63
CA GLU A 341 1.12 0.97 -29.94
C GLU A 341 1.50 1.99 -28.86
N GLY A 342 2.07 3.12 -29.25
CA GLY A 342 2.52 4.16 -28.31
C GLY A 342 3.75 3.83 -27.48
N ALA A 343 4.35 2.63 -27.65
CA ALA A 343 5.56 2.25 -26.94
C ALA A 343 6.76 3.13 -27.38
N THR A 344 7.52 3.63 -26.40
CA THR A 344 8.68 4.50 -26.64
C THR A 344 9.91 3.72 -27.10
N GLU A 345 9.98 2.45 -26.73
CA GLU A 345 10.94 1.48 -27.24
C GLU A 345 10.25 0.14 -27.47
N LYS A 346 10.67 -0.57 -28.51
CA LYS A 346 10.05 -1.83 -28.96
C LYS A 346 11.13 -2.87 -29.20
N VAL A 347 11.06 -3.97 -28.46
CA VAL A 347 11.87 -5.17 -28.68
C VAL A 347 10.93 -6.35 -28.91
N LEU A 348 11.20 -7.14 -29.94
CA LEU A 348 10.43 -8.35 -30.25
C LEU A 348 11.36 -9.55 -30.35
N LEU A 349 11.11 -10.57 -29.55
CA LEU A 349 11.82 -11.84 -29.59
C LEU A 349 10.86 -12.92 -30.07
N ASP A 350 11.30 -13.68 -31.06
CA ASP A 350 10.64 -14.88 -31.57
C ASP A 350 11.52 -16.07 -31.22
N VAL A 351 11.10 -16.90 -30.28
CA VAL A 351 11.96 -17.87 -29.60
C VAL A 351 11.61 -19.28 -30.05
N HIS A 352 12.61 -19.93 -30.64
CA HIS A 352 12.54 -21.17 -31.38
C HIS A 352 13.59 -22.18 -30.91
N GLY A 353 13.46 -23.40 -31.45
CA GLY A 353 14.52 -24.39 -31.49
C GLY A 353 14.67 -24.96 -32.92
N TRP A 354 15.79 -25.56 -33.31
CA TRP A 354 17.02 -25.70 -32.55
C TRP A 354 18.27 -25.48 -33.43
N GLU A 355 18.39 -24.32 -34.07
CA GLU A 355 19.45 -24.08 -35.06
C GLU A 355 20.72 -23.39 -34.53
N ASN A 356 20.87 -23.19 -33.21
CA ASN A 356 22.07 -22.62 -32.57
C ASN A 356 22.50 -21.25 -33.16
N LYS A 357 21.58 -20.31 -33.27
CA LYS A 357 21.82 -19.02 -33.93
C LYS A 357 20.84 -17.95 -33.48
N THR A 358 21.11 -16.72 -33.88
CA THR A 358 20.10 -15.66 -33.89
C THR A 358 19.91 -15.13 -35.31
N ILE A 359 18.71 -14.62 -35.60
CA ILE A 359 18.40 -13.94 -36.86
C ILE A 359 17.78 -12.57 -36.54
N GLY A 360 18.15 -11.54 -37.28
CA GLY A 360 17.57 -10.19 -37.15
C GLY A 360 18.51 -9.20 -36.46
N ASN A 361 17.95 -8.30 -35.65
CA ASN A 361 18.64 -7.11 -35.15
C ASN A 361 19.91 -7.44 -34.32
N PRO A 362 21.12 -7.07 -34.77
CA PRO A 362 22.36 -7.42 -34.07
C PRO A 362 22.51 -6.78 -32.68
N SER A 363 21.95 -5.58 -32.44
CA SER A 363 22.12 -4.88 -31.16
C SER A 363 21.33 -5.54 -30.03
N ILE A 364 20.25 -6.25 -30.35
CA ILE A 364 19.51 -7.08 -29.40
C ILE A 364 20.04 -8.52 -29.41
N ALA A 365 20.35 -9.06 -30.58
CA ALA A 365 20.82 -10.44 -30.70
C ALA A 365 22.08 -10.73 -29.87
N ARG A 366 23.00 -9.77 -29.78
CA ARG A 366 24.25 -9.88 -29.02
C ARG A 366 24.06 -10.36 -27.57
N TYR A 367 22.93 -10.03 -26.92
CA TYR A 367 22.68 -10.42 -25.54
C TYR A 367 22.44 -11.93 -25.40
N PHE A 368 21.91 -12.57 -26.43
CA PHE A 368 21.78 -14.03 -26.49
C PHE A 368 23.02 -14.67 -27.12
N ASP A 369 23.61 -14.02 -28.12
CA ASP A 369 24.83 -14.52 -28.76
C ASP A 369 25.97 -14.70 -27.76
N ASN A 370 26.13 -13.77 -26.81
CA ASN A 370 27.15 -13.86 -25.77
C ASN A 370 26.90 -14.98 -24.76
N GLU A 371 25.64 -15.28 -24.44
CA GLU A 371 25.28 -16.31 -23.46
C GLU A 371 25.42 -17.73 -24.04
N PHE A 372 25.16 -17.88 -25.33
CA PHE A 372 25.11 -19.19 -26.00
C PHE A 372 26.24 -19.43 -27.00
N GLY A 373 27.04 -18.42 -27.34
CA GLY A 373 28.07 -18.50 -28.38
C GLY A 373 27.48 -18.56 -29.80
N PHE A 374 26.33 -17.91 -30.02
CA PHE A 374 25.68 -17.92 -31.33
C PHE A 374 26.38 -17.05 -32.35
N ARG A 375 26.07 -17.30 -33.62
CA ARG A 375 26.33 -16.37 -34.72
C ARG A 375 25.03 -15.70 -35.14
N ASN A 376 25.01 -14.37 -35.13
CA ASN A 376 23.90 -13.61 -35.69
C ASN A 376 23.88 -13.64 -37.23
N ILE A 377 22.69 -13.83 -37.78
CA ILE A 377 22.38 -13.66 -39.19
C ILE A 377 21.49 -12.42 -39.33
N ASN A 378 22.07 -11.31 -39.75
CA ASN A 378 21.34 -10.05 -39.93
C ASN A 378 20.47 -10.08 -41.20
N LYS A 379 19.33 -10.78 -41.15
CA LYS A 379 18.32 -10.92 -42.21
C LYS A 379 16.92 -10.97 -41.61
N TYR A 380 15.91 -10.71 -42.45
CA TYR A 380 14.50 -10.76 -42.09
C TYR A 380 13.71 -11.59 -43.13
N PRO A 381 13.46 -12.88 -42.86
CA PRO A 381 12.72 -13.75 -43.78
C PRO A 381 11.24 -13.34 -43.91
N GLY A 382 10.70 -13.30 -45.12
CA GLY A 382 9.30 -12.88 -45.36
C GLY A 382 8.27 -13.75 -44.63
N GLY A 383 7.25 -13.12 -44.05
CA GLY A 383 6.15 -13.79 -43.35
C GLY A 383 6.41 -14.14 -41.88
N PHE A 384 7.61 -13.86 -41.36
CA PHE A 384 8.01 -14.21 -40.00
C PHE A 384 7.57 -13.16 -38.98
N VAL A 385 7.40 -13.56 -37.72
CA VAL A 385 7.05 -12.66 -36.61
C VAL A 385 8.10 -11.54 -36.48
N ILE A 386 9.39 -11.89 -36.59
CA ILE A 386 10.47 -10.89 -36.50
C ILE A 386 10.48 -9.90 -37.66
N THR A 387 10.11 -10.35 -38.86
CA THR A 387 10.05 -9.46 -40.03
C THR A 387 8.90 -8.48 -39.89
N TYR A 388 7.79 -8.92 -39.32
CA TYR A 388 6.71 -8.03 -38.94
C TYR A 388 7.11 -7.05 -37.82
N GLY A 389 7.75 -7.55 -36.76
CA GLY A 389 8.28 -6.73 -35.67
C GLY A 389 9.18 -5.60 -36.17
N ASN A 390 10.14 -5.91 -37.03
CA ASN A 390 11.00 -4.93 -37.67
C ASN A 390 10.22 -3.87 -38.47
N ALA A 391 9.18 -4.29 -39.20
CA ALA A 391 8.35 -3.38 -40.01
C ALA A 391 7.54 -2.39 -39.16
N ILE A 392 7.19 -2.73 -37.92
CA ILE A 392 6.48 -1.83 -36.98
C ILE A 392 7.42 -1.06 -36.05
N GLY A 393 8.72 -1.07 -36.37
CA GLY A 393 9.77 -0.32 -35.68
C GLY A 393 10.36 -1.01 -34.45
N ALA A 394 10.11 -2.32 -34.26
CA ALA A 394 10.74 -3.07 -33.18
C ALA A 394 12.16 -3.53 -33.55
N LYS A 395 13.07 -3.50 -32.58
CA LYS A 395 14.35 -4.24 -32.67
C LYS A 395 14.03 -5.73 -32.48
N SER A 396 13.79 -6.42 -33.59
CA SER A 396 13.29 -7.80 -33.57
C SER A 396 14.37 -8.86 -33.81
N VAL A 397 14.34 -9.95 -33.04
CA VAL A 397 15.32 -11.05 -33.11
C VAL A 397 14.61 -12.39 -33.00
N LEU A 398 15.00 -13.33 -33.86
CA LEU A 398 14.64 -14.73 -33.72
C LEU A 398 15.78 -15.42 -33.00
N VAL A 399 15.48 -16.10 -31.89
CA VAL A 399 16.46 -16.86 -31.09
C VAL A 399 16.23 -18.34 -31.34
N GLU A 400 17.18 -19.01 -31.98
CA GLU A 400 17.19 -20.45 -32.20
C GLU A 400 18.10 -21.09 -31.14
N PHE A 401 17.51 -21.73 -30.14
CA PHE A 401 18.30 -22.45 -29.15
C PHE A 401 19.18 -23.53 -29.79
N PRO A 402 20.25 -23.97 -29.13
CA PRO A 402 21.04 -25.09 -29.63
C PRO A 402 20.24 -26.40 -29.61
N VAL A 403 20.48 -27.31 -30.56
CA VAL A 403 19.94 -28.69 -30.53
C VAL A 403 20.21 -29.35 -29.18
N PRO A 404 19.18 -29.76 -28.43
CA PRO A 404 19.32 -30.51 -27.20
C PRO A 404 19.20 -32.02 -27.46
N TYR A 405 19.86 -32.83 -26.63
CA TYR A 405 19.72 -34.30 -26.69
C TYR A 405 18.51 -34.81 -25.88
N SER A 406 18.09 -34.06 -24.86
CA SER A 406 16.99 -34.40 -23.96
C SER A 406 16.63 -33.21 -23.07
N HIS A 407 15.52 -33.31 -22.32
CA HIS A 407 15.20 -32.39 -21.22
C HIS A 407 16.38 -32.18 -20.25
N GLN A 408 17.08 -33.26 -19.87
CA GLN A 408 18.22 -33.17 -18.95
C GLN A 408 19.41 -32.41 -19.56
N ASP A 409 19.58 -32.44 -20.88
CA ASP A 409 20.58 -31.65 -21.58
C ASP A 409 20.30 -30.15 -21.48
N ILE A 410 19.03 -29.76 -21.66
CA ILE A 410 18.56 -28.37 -21.53
C ILE A 410 18.82 -27.84 -20.12
N LEU A 411 18.51 -28.64 -19.09
CA LEU A 411 18.78 -28.28 -17.71
C LEU A 411 20.28 -28.13 -17.43
N ARG A 412 21.10 -29.10 -17.87
CA ARG A 412 22.56 -29.10 -17.63
C ARG A 412 23.26 -27.92 -18.31
N ARG A 413 22.79 -27.52 -19.48
CA ARG A 413 23.34 -26.40 -20.26
C ARG A 413 22.72 -25.05 -19.89
N ASP A 414 21.82 -25.04 -18.92
CA ASP A 414 21.14 -23.89 -18.34
C ASP A 414 20.53 -22.94 -19.38
N PHE A 415 19.73 -23.49 -20.31
CA PHE A 415 19.09 -22.66 -21.34
C PHE A 415 18.20 -21.58 -20.73
N SER A 416 17.49 -21.89 -19.64
CA SER A 416 16.63 -20.93 -18.96
C SER A 416 17.40 -19.80 -18.31
N GLY A 417 18.46 -20.09 -17.56
CA GLY A 417 19.27 -19.05 -16.90
C GLY A 417 19.96 -18.14 -17.91
N LYS A 418 20.57 -18.72 -18.94
CA LYS A 418 21.21 -17.99 -20.03
C LYS A 418 20.25 -17.11 -20.82
N PHE A 419 19.07 -17.61 -21.18
CA PHE A 419 18.07 -16.80 -21.86
C PHE A 419 17.58 -15.65 -20.98
N ALA A 420 17.31 -15.93 -19.70
CA ALA A 420 16.89 -14.91 -18.77
C ALA A 420 17.97 -13.83 -18.53
N ASN A 421 19.26 -14.20 -18.50
CA ASN A 421 20.36 -13.23 -18.48
C ASN A 421 20.33 -12.32 -19.72
N GLY A 422 20.06 -12.88 -20.90
CA GLY A 422 19.88 -12.10 -22.13
C GLY A 422 18.75 -11.08 -22.01
N LEU A 423 17.59 -11.50 -21.49
CA LEU A 423 16.46 -10.58 -21.22
C LEU A 423 16.85 -9.47 -20.24
N VAL A 424 17.44 -9.82 -19.11
CA VAL A 424 17.88 -8.87 -18.07
C VAL A 424 18.84 -7.84 -18.66
N ASN A 425 19.82 -8.30 -19.45
CA ASN A 425 20.80 -7.41 -20.06
C ASN A 425 20.17 -6.49 -21.12
N ILE A 426 19.10 -6.90 -21.81
CA ILE A 426 18.34 -5.98 -22.67
C ILE A 426 17.74 -4.86 -21.82
N LEU A 427 17.05 -5.21 -20.73
CA LEU A 427 16.32 -4.27 -19.87
C LEU A 427 17.23 -3.27 -19.15
N LEU A 428 18.47 -3.67 -18.84
CA LEU A 428 19.47 -2.80 -18.18
C LEU A 428 20.19 -1.85 -19.15
N ASN A 429 20.19 -2.14 -20.44
CA ASN A 429 21.08 -1.46 -21.40
C ASN A 429 20.36 -0.83 -22.60
N ASN A 430 19.02 -0.79 -22.58
CA ASN A 430 18.17 -0.09 -23.54
C ASN A 430 17.10 0.64 -22.73
#